data_AF-A0A2M9J6N6-F1
#
_entry.id   AF-A0A2M9J6N6-F1
#
_cell.length_a   1.000
_cell.length_b   1.000
_cell.length_c   1.000
_cell.angle_alpha   90.00
_cell.angle_beta   90.00
_cell.angle_gamma   90.00
#
_symmetry.space_group_name_H-M   'P 1'
#
loop_
_entity.id
_entity.type
_entity.pdbx_description
1 polymer ?
#
loop_
_entity_poly.entity_id
_entity_poly.type
_entity_poly.pdbx_seq_one_letter_code
_entity_poly.pdbx_strand_id
1 'polypeptide(L)'
;MRDAAIAKHRARRDANTGKALAGQRSAVRKAPARQAARKALRRSAARFQGRRILAALLSLPLGLLGCLTSPLGRKLGLPWLIHPGRRLYRRITGAARDQRAARDAAIREDLADAEDAADKQAAANDNAEEIVDWAERPDHLTPVPEAPVSVEDRMSEFLPGQSGFRFEEVAEEMYQAAGSYDPEGCMEILSMVIGLPWALMAVANTFQKLAERSDSEFPLEKEVAEGFTGVFQALMKAVEEAEELVPTFKRVHEQDIARHEDPRNGPEAEKGWNV
;
A
#
# COMPACT_ATOMS: atom_id res chain seq x y z
N MET A 1 -26.18 10.84 41.51
CA MET A 1 -24.82 10.36 41.86
C MET A 1 -24.39 9.12 41.07
N ARG A 2 -25.28 8.13 40.85
CA ARG A 2 -24.97 6.90 40.08
C ARG A 2 -24.57 7.17 38.62
N ASP A 3 -25.23 8.11 37.94
CA ASP A 3 -24.96 8.42 36.53
C ASP A 3 -23.61 9.13 36.32
N ALA A 4 -23.22 10.00 37.25
CA ALA A 4 -21.91 10.65 37.23
C ALA A 4 -20.75 9.64 37.40
N ALA A 5 -20.94 8.63 38.25
CA ALA A 5 -19.96 7.56 38.43
C ALA A 5 -19.84 6.67 37.18
N ILE A 6 -20.96 6.37 36.52
CA ILE A 6 -20.99 5.61 35.27
C ILE A 6 -20.32 6.40 34.14
N ALA A 7 -20.63 7.70 34.00
CA ALA A 7 -20.01 8.58 33.00
C ALA A 7 -18.49 8.67 33.19
N LYS A 8 -18.01 8.81 34.42
CA LYS A 8 -16.58 8.83 34.74
C LYS A 8 -15.88 7.52 34.37
N HIS A 9 -16.53 6.37 34.60
CA HIS A 9 -15.99 5.08 34.22
C HIS A 9 -15.95 4.89 32.70
N ARG A 10 -16.98 5.35 31.97
CA ARG A 10 -17.00 5.33 30.50
C ARG A 10 -15.88 6.21 29.92
N ALA A 11 -15.79 7.47 30.33
CA ALA A 11 -14.74 8.39 29.90
C ALA A 11 -13.32 7.85 30.13
N ARG A 12 -13.07 7.16 31.26
CA ARG A 12 -11.78 6.51 31.53
C ARG A 12 -11.51 5.34 30.58
N ARG A 13 -12.53 4.55 30.26
CA ARG A 13 -12.42 3.45 29.29
C ARG A 13 -12.13 4.00 27.89
N ASP A 14 -12.85 5.04 27.49
CA ASP A 14 -12.73 5.65 26.17
C ASP A 14 -11.37 6.34 25.99
N ALA A 15 -10.85 6.99 27.03
CA ALA A 15 -9.49 7.53 27.03
C ALA A 15 -8.43 6.42 26.92
N ASN A 16 -8.67 5.25 27.53
CA ASN A 16 -7.74 4.12 27.46
C ASN A 16 -7.78 3.44 26.07
N THR A 17 -8.97 3.27 25.48
CA THR A 17 -9.10 2.74 24.12
C THR A 17 -8.52 3.69 23.09
N GLY A 18 -8.76 5.01 23.24
CA GLY A 18 -8.13 6.03 22.39
C GLY A 18 -6.61 5.98 22.42
N LYS A 19 -6.00 5.84 23.61
CA LYS A 19 -4.55 5.66 23.74
C LYS A 19 -4.05 4.37 23.09
N ALA A 20 -4.79 3.27 23.23
CA ALA A 20 -4.43 1.99 22.62
C ALA A 20 -4.47 2.08 21.08
N LEU A 21 -5.51 2.70 20.51
CA LEU A 21 -5.65 2.91 19.08
C LEU A 21 -4.57 3.86 18.52
N ALA A 22 -4.29 4.97 19.21
CA ALA A 22 -3.19 5.86 18.84
C ALA A 22 -1.84 5.12 18.82
N GLY A 23 -1.62 4.26 19.83
CA GLY A 23 -0.47 3.35 19.89
C GLY A 23 -0.40 2.42 18.68
N GLN A 24 -1.50 1.72 18.35
CA GLN A 24 -1.54 0.83 17.19
C GLN A 24 -1.32 1.56 15.87
N ARG A 25 -1.99 2.70 15.66
CA ARG A 25 -1.82 3.54 14.46
C ARG A 25 -0.36 3.99 14.30
N SER A 26 0.26 4.46 15.39
CA SER A 26 1.68 4.85 15.36
C SER A 26 2.60 3.67 15.04
N ALA A 27 2.29 2.46 15.55
CA ALA A 27 3.06 1.26 15.29
C ALA A 27 2.96 0.82 13.82
N VAL A 28 1.78 0.90 13.22
CA VAL A 28 1.55 0.60 11.79
C VAL A 28 2.27 1.63 10.91
N ARG A 29 2.13 2.93 11.20
CA ARG A 29 2.80 4.00 10.45
C ARG A 29 4.33 3.86 10.45
N LYS A 30 4.91 3.51 11.59
CA LYS A 30 6.37 3.36 11.76
C LYS A 30 6.90 1.98 11.38
N ALA A 31 6.03 1.00 11.13
CA ALA A 31 6.40 -0.37 10.78
C ALA A 31 7.35 -0.48 9.57
N PRO A 32 7.10 0.18 8.41
CA PRO A 32 7.98 0.05 7.25
C PRO A 32 9.39 0.59 7.52
N ALA A 33 9.52 1.75 8.18
CA ALA A 33 10.81 2.33 8.56
C ALA A 33 11.60 1.38 9.49
N ARG A 34 10.94 0.83 10.51
CA ARG A 34 11.53 -0.16 11.42
C ARG A 34 11.94 -1.44 10.70
N GLN A 35 11.16 -1.92 9.74
CA GLN A 35 11.49 -3.12 8.97
C GLN A 35 12.70 -2.88 8.06
N ALA A 36 12.79 -1.72 7.41
CA ALA A 36 13.93 -1.32 6.60
C ALA A 36 15.21 -1.24 7.44
N ALA A 37 15.16 -0.58 8.60
CA ALA A 37 16.29 -0.48 9.53
C ALA A 37 16.74 -1.86 10.03
N ARG A 38 15.81 -2.77 10.37
CA ARG A 38 16.14 -4.16 10.74
C ARG A 38 16.88 -4.90 9.62
N LYS A 39 16.44 -4.77 8.37
CA LYS A 39 17.11 -5.37 7.20
C LYS A 39 18.52 -4.77 7.01
N ALA A 40 18.67 -3.45 7.15
CA ALA A 40 19.95 -2.76 7.04
C ALA A 40 20.94 -3.19 8.13
N LEU A 41 20.49 -3.29 9.39
CA LEU A 41 21.31 -3.79 10.51
C LEU A 41 21.75 -5.25 10.31
N ARG A 42 20.86 -6.12 9.81
CA ARG A 42 21.22 -7.51 9.46
C ARG A 42 22.28 -7.55 8.37
N ARG A 43 22.15 -6.74 7.32
CA ARG A 43 23.15 -6.61 6.25
C ARG A 43 24.49 -6.09 6.77
N SER A 44 24.46 -5.12 7.69
CA SER A 44 25.64 -4.59 8.38
C SER A 44 26.37 -5.66 9.19
N ALA A 45 25.61 -6.46 9.94
CA ALA A 45 26.14 -7.58 10.72
C ALA A 45 26.74 -8.67 9.83
N ALA A 46 26.07 -9.02 8.72
CA ALA A 46 26.58 -10.01 7.76
C ALA A 46 27.93 -9.58 7.15
N ARG A 47 28.05 -8.31 6.74
CA ARG A 47 29.32 -7.75 6.24
C ARG A 47 30.43 -7.81 7.29
N PHE A 48 30.12 -7.53 8.55
CA PHE A 48 31.08 -7.64 9.64
C PHE A 48 31.53 -9.09 9.88
N GLN A 49 30.60 -10.05 9.85
CA GLN A 49 30.95 -11.47 10.00
C GLN A 49 31.82 -11.96 8.84
N GLY A 50 31.53 -11.55 7.60
CA GLY A 50 32.38 -11.84 6.44
C GLY A 50 33.81 -11.32 6.63
N ARG A 51 33.96 -10.06 7.05
CA ARG A 51 35.28 -9.48 7.36
C ARG A 51 35.98 -10.16 8.53
N ARG A 52 35.21 -10.61 9.54
CA ARG A 52 35.75 -11.35 10.69
C ARG A 52 36.29 -12.72 10.28
N ILE A 53 35.59 -13.43 9.40
CA ILE A 53 36.04 -14.72 8.84
C ILE A 53 37.30 -14.52 7.99
N LEU A 54 37.30 -13.53 7.11
CA LEU A 54 38.49 -13.21 6.30
C LEU A 54 39.69 -12.82 7.18
N ALA A 55 39.47 -11.99 8.21
CA ALA A 55 40.51 -11.66 9.18
C ALA A 55 41.01 -12.90 9.92
N ALA A 56 40.14 -13.83 10.28
CA ALA A 56 40.52 -15.09 10.90
C ALA A 56 41.40 -15.92 9.96
N LEU A 57 40.99 -16.11 8.69
CA LEU A 57 41.74 -16.85 7.68
C LEU A 57 43.15 -16.27 7.44
N LEU A 58 43.27 -14.95 7.30
CA LEU A 58 44.57 -14.28 7.14
C LEU A 58 45.46 -14.41 8.39
N SER A 59 44.85 -14.38 9.57
CA SER A 59 45.59 -14.44 10.84
C SER A 59 45.96 -15.86 11.28
N LEU A 60 45.31 -16.89 10.75
CA LEU A 60 45.50 -18.30 11.11
C LEU A 60 46.94 -18.80 10.87
N PRO A 61 47.56 -18.61 9.68
CA PRO A 61 48.94 -19.07 9.46
C PRO A 61 49.94 -18.36 10.39
N LEU A 62 49.75 -17.06 10.64
CA LEU A 62 50.55 -16.30 11.60
C LEU A 62 50.29 -16.71 13.05
N GLY A 63 49.10 -17.21 13.35
CA GLY A 63 48.74 -17.80 14.64
C GLY A 63 49.49 -19.10 14.90
N LEU A 64 49.53 -19.99 13.90
CA LEU A 64 50.29 -21.24 13.95
C LEU A 64 51.79 -20.98 14.10
N LEU A 65 52.34 -20.02 13.34
CA LEU A 65 53.73 -19.58 13.49
C LEU A 65 53.98 -18.94 14.87
N GLY A 66 52.96 -18.27 15.41
CA GLY A 66 52.91 -17.76 16.77
C GLY A 66 53.07 -18.83 17.84
N CYS A 67 52.61 -20.06 17.63
CA CYS A 67 52.75 -21.15 18.61
C CYS A 67 54.22 -21.59 18.78
N LEU A 68 55.01 -21.57 17.71
CA LEU A 68 56.45 -21.86 17.78
C LEU A 68 57.26 -20.65 18.26
N THR A 69 56.89 -19.44 17.85
CA THR A 69 57.66 -18.22 18.12
C THR A 69 57.38 -17.59 19.49
N SER A 70 56.19 -17.80 20.07
CA SER A 70 55.84 -17.25 21.39
C SER A 70 56.73 -17.74 22.56
N PRO A 71 57.11 -19.03 22.68
CA PRO A 71 58.04 -19.46 23.73
C PRO A 71 59.44 -18.87 23.53
N LEU A 72 59.91 -18.75 22.29
CA LEU A 72 61.16 -18.07 21.94
C LEU A 72 61.13 -16.57 22.29
N GLY A 73 60.02 -15.89 21.98
CA GLY A 73 59.82 -14.47 22.32
C GLY A 73 59.78 -14.19 23.82
N ARG A 74 59.22 -15.12 24.63
CA ARG A 74 59.27 -15.03 26.10
C ARG A 74 60.67 -15.24 26.66
N LYS A 75 61.46 -16.17 26.07
CA LYS A 75 62.85 -16.42 26.50
C LYS A 75 63.81 -15.29 26.14
N LEU A 76 63.61 -14.65 24.99
CA LEU A 76 64.48 -13.57 24.49
C LEU A 76 64.00 -12.16 24.88
N GLY A 77 62.90 -12.04 25.62
CA GLY A 77 62.36 -10.73 26.03
C GLY A 77 61.82 -9.88 24.88
N LEU A 78 61.44 -10.49 23.75
CA LEU A 78 60.99 -9.80 22.54
C LEU A 78 59.45 -9.84 22.43
N PRO A 79 58.73 -8.80 22.89
CA PRO A 79 57.26 -8.84 23.00
C PRO A 79 56.51 -8.89 21.67
N TRP A 80 57.16 -8.52 20.56
CA TRP A 80 56.57 -8.54 19.22
C TRP A 80 56.40 -9.96 18.64
N LEU A 81 57.21 -10.92 19.10
CA LEU A 81 57.11 -12.35 18.75
C LEU A 81 56.00 -13.08 19.52
N ILE A 82 55.42 -12.44 20.53
CA ILE A 82 54.36 -13.04 21.36
C ILE A 82 53.01 -12.85 20.67
N HIS A 83 52.43 -13.95 20.19
CA HIS A 83 51.12 -14.05 19.52
C HIS A 83 50.90 -13.09 18.32
N PRO A 84 51.76 -13.12 17.28
CA PRO A 84 51.67 -12.20 16.13
C PRO A 84 50.32 -12.30 15.39
N GLY A 85 49.81 -13.52 15.18
CA GLY A 85 48.48 -13.72 14.56
C GLY A 85 47.33 -13.08 15.35
N ARG A 86 47.35 -13.15 16.68
CA ARG A 86 46.31 -12.54 17.54
C ARG A 86 46.34 -11.01 17.48
N ARG A 87 47.54 -10.42 17.40
CA ARG A 87 47.70 -8.96 17.23
C ARG A 87 47.16 -8.50 15.88
N LEU A 88 47.50 -9.20 14.80
CA LEU A 88 46.98 -8.88 13.47
C LEU A 88 45.45 -9.02 13.40
N TYR A 89 44.90 -10.12 13.91
CA TYR A 89 43.45 -10.33 13.99
C TYR A 89 42.75 -9.19 14.76
N ARG A 90 43.30 -8.78 15.91
CA ARG A 90 42.75 -7.66 16.70
C ARG A 90 42.79 -6.35 15.92
N ARG A 91 43.88 -6.07 15.19
CA ARG A 91 44.02 -4.84 14.40
C ARG A 91 42.99 -4.77 13.27
N ILE A 92 42.85 -5.86 12.50
CA ILE A 92 41.92 -5.92 11.36
C ILE A 92 40.47 -5.90 11.86
N THR A 93 40.15 -6.68 12.90
CA THR A 93 38.80 -6.70 13.46
C THR A 93 38.44 -5.45 14.25
N GLY A 94 39.42 -4.72 14.80
CA GLY A 94 39.23 -3.43 15.46
C GLY A 94 38.63 -2.41 14.50
N ALA A 95 39.34 -2.11 13.41
CA ALA A 95 38.86 -1.18 12.38
C ALA A 95 37.49 -1.60 11.80
N ALA A 96 37.27 -2.91 11.61
CA ALA A 96 35.99 -3.41 11.12
C ALA A 96 34.83 -3.24 12.14
N ARG A 97 35.11 -3.27 13.45
CA ARG A 97 34.12 -2.99 14.50
C ARG A 97 33.77 -1.51 14.50
N ASP A 98 34.75 -0.62 14.43
CA ASP A 98 34.51 0.83 14.44
C ASP A 98 33.69 1.25 13.22
N GLN A 99 34.01 0.72 12.04
CA GLN A 99 33.24 0.94 10.82
C GLN A 99 31.83 0.34 10.88
N ARG A 100 31.62 -0.72 11.66
CA ARG A 100 30.26 -1.23 11.91
C ARG A 100 29.52 -0.31 12.87
N ALA A 101 30.15 0.13 13.95
CA ALA A 101 29.55 1.02 14.93
C ALA A 101 29.09 2.33 14.27
N ALA A 102 29.91 2.93 13.41
CA ALA A 102 29.55 4.13 12.64
C ALA A 102 28.34 3.90 11.72
N ARG A 103 28.32 2.79 10.97
CA ARG A 103 27.17 2.45 10.08
C ARG A 103 25.90 2.13 10.86
N ASP A 104 26.02 1.39 11.96
CA ASP A 104 24.88 1.04 12.82
C ASP A 104 24.37 2.29 13.57
N ALA A 105 25.20 3.31 13.81
CA ALA A 105 24.77 4.62 14.31
C ALA A 105 23.98 5.40 13.26
N ALA A 106 24.51 5.53 12.03
CA ALA A 106 23.83 6.19 10.92
C ALA A 106 22.46 5.54 10.61
N ILE A 107 22.37 4.20 10.58
CA ILE A 107 21.10 3.50 10.36
C ILE A 107 20.06 3.81 11.46
N ARG A 108 20.50 4.07 12.70
CA ARG A 108 19.59 4.43 13.79
C ARG A 108 19.15 5.89 13.70
N GLU A 109 20.03 6.77 13.25
CA GLU A 109 19.72 8.18 12.96
C GLU A 109 18.70 8.26 11.82
N ASP A 110 18.96 7.58 10.69
CA ASP A 110 18.02 7.48 9.57
C ASP A 110 16.64 6.93 10.00
N LEU A 111 16.62 5.96 10.92
CA LEU A 111 15.38 5.43 11.48
C LEU A 111 14.64 6.48 12.32
N ALA A 112 15.36 7.24 13.16
CA ALA A 112 14.77 8.30 13.97
C ALA A 112 14.15 9.38 13.06
N ASP A 113 14.88 9.82 12.05
CA ASP A 113 14.40 10.82 11.08
C ASP A 113 13.16 10.33 10.32
N ALA A 114 13.14 9.05 9.91
CA ALA A 114 12.00 8.46 9.23
C ALA A 114 10.78 8.32 10.16
N GLU A 115 10.98 7.98 11.44
CA GLU A 115 9.90 7.94 12.43
C GLU A 115 9.34 9.34 12.72
N ASP A 116 10.20 10.36 12.82
CA ASP A 116 9.81 11.75 13.03
C ASP A 116 9.08 12.33 11.81
N ALA A 117 9.53 12.01 10.60
CA ALA A 117 8.83 12.39 9.36
C ALA A 117 7.42 11.78 9.30
N ALA A 118 7.28 10.49 9.65
CA ALA A 118 5.99 9.81 9.68
C ALA A 118 5.03 10.38 10.75
N ASP A 119 5.56 10.90 11.87
CA ASP A 119 4.76 11.58 12.88
C ASP A 119 4.35 12.99 12.45
N LYS A 120 5.25 13.75 11.81
CA LYS A 120 4.91 15.07 11.24
C LYS A 120 3.83 14.96 10.16
N GLN A 121 3.93 13.96 9.29
CA GLN A 121 2.93 13.73 8.25
C GLN A 121 1.56 13.35 8.84
N ALA A 122 1.54 12.56 9.91
CA ALA A 122 0.29 12.27 10.61
C ALA A 122 -0.30 13.49 11.32
N ALA A 123 0.52 14.31 11.98
CA ALA A 123 0.05 15.56 12.59
C ALA A 123 -0.49 16.56 11.54
N ALA A 124 0.06 16.55 10.32
CA ALA A 124 -0.48 17.34 9.21
C ALA A 124 -1.84 16.81 8.73
N ASN A 125 -1.99 15.48 8.63
CA ASN A 125 -3.22 14.84 8.15
C ASN A 125 -4.35 14.79 9.20
N ASP A 126 -4.03 14.71 10.50
CA ASP A 126 -5.03 14.75 11.59
C ASP A 126 -5.77 16.10 11.65
N ASN A 127 -5.22 17.17 11.07
CA ASN A 127 -5.90 18.46 10.92
C ASN A 127 -6.82 18.52 9.69
N ALA A 128 -6.81 17.51 8.81
CA ALA A 128 -7.54 17.55 7.55
C ALA A 128 -8.94 16.92 7.64
N GLU A 129 -9.15 15.88 8.44
CA GLU A 129 -10.45 15.21 8.54
C GLU A 129 -10.69 14.63 9.94
N GLU A 130 -11.43 15.37 10.77
CA GLU A 130 -12.05 14.80 11.98
C GLU A 130 -13.16 13.84 11.53
N ILE A 131 -12.84 12.55 11.46
CA ILE A 131 -13.85 11.51 11.21
C ILE A 131 -14.77 11.44 12.43
N VAL A 132 -15.94 12.04 12.32
CA VAL A 132 -16.99 12.06 13.34
C VAL A 132 -17.60 10.67 13.51
N ASP A 133 -18.05 10.35 14.73
CA ASP A 133 -18.61 9.03 15.13
C ASP A 133 -19.97 8.71 14.47
N TRP A 134 -20.52 9.67 13.72
CA TRP A 134 -21.73 9.52 12.92
C TRP A 134 -21.48 10.05 11.51
N ALA A 135 -21.83 9.24 10.51
CA ALA A 135 -21.97 9.70 9.13
C ALA A 135 -23.45 10.02 8.92
N GLU A 136 -23.78 11.31 8.85
CA GLU A 136 -25.10 11.74 8.41
C GLU A 136 -25.21 11.44 6.91
N ARG A 137 -26.21 10.65 6.51
CA ARG A 137 -26.48 10.42 5.08
C ARG A 137 -26.77 11.79 4.47
N PRO A 138 -26.05 12.23 3.43
CA PRO A 138 -26.29 13.53 2.82
C PRO A 138 -27.74 13.61 2.32
N ASP A 139 -28.53 14.57 2.82
CA ASP A 139 -29.89 14.85 2.32
C ASP A 139 -29.88 15.44 0.90
N HIS A 140 -28.69 15.77 0.39
CA HIS A 140 -28.48 16.24 -0.96
C HIS A 140 -27.34 15.42 -1.58
N LEU A 141 -27.56 14.96 -2.81
CA LEU A 141 -26.49 14.49 -3.67
C LEU A 141 -25.42 15.58 -3.67
N THR A 142 -24.18 15.25 -3.27
CA THR A 142 -23.04 16.13 -3.57
C THR A 142 -23.12 16.46 -5.06
N PRO A 143 -23.04 17.75 -5.46
CA PRO A 143 -22.96 18.05 -6.87
C PRO A 143 -21.78 17.25 -7.39
N VAL A 144 -22.04 16.37 -8.36
CA VAL A 144 -20.99 15.83 -9.22
C VAL A 144 -20.14 17.04 -9.59
N PRO A 145 -18.80 17.03 -9.39
CA PRO A 145 -17.98 18.14 -9.85
C PRO A 145 -18.41 18.39 -11.29
N GLU A 146 -18.90 19.61 -11.56
CA GLU A 146 -19.39 19.98 -12.89
C GLU A 146 -18.37 19.43 -13.87
N ALA A 147 -18.82 18.48 -14.71
CA ALA A 147 -17.99 17.91 -15.74
C ALA A 147 -17.27 19.08 -16.41
N PRO A 148 -15.93 19.01 -16.59
CA PRO A 148 -15.20 20.14 -17.10
C PRO A 148 -15.81 20.54 -18.44
N VAL A 149 -16.53 21.67 -18.42
CA VAL A 149 -17.14 22.35 -19.57
C VAL A 149 -18.07 21.44 -20.40
N SER A 150 -19.37 21.77 -20.39
CA SER A 150 -20.40 21.34 -21.36
C SER A 150 -19.82 20.67 -22.61
N VAL A 151 -19.89 19.33 -22.63
CA VAL A 151 -19.44 18.50 -23.77
C VAL A 151 -20.18 18.94 -25.03
N GLU A 152 -21.40 19.50 -24.92
CA GLU A 152 -22.15 20.06 -26.04
C GLU A 152 -21.41 21.17 -26.80
N ASP A 153 -20.58 22.00 -26.14
CA ASP A 153 -19.86 23.09 -26.82
C ASP A 153 -18.67 22.57 -27.64
N ARG A 154 -18.07 21.43 -27.22
CA ARG A 154 -16.99 20.74 -27.97
C ARG A 154 -17.51 19.79 -29.06
N MET A 155 -18.75 19.31 -28.96
CA MET A 155 -19.35 18.44 -29.98
C MET A 155 -19.60 19.16 -31.32
N SER A 156 -19.69 20.50 -31.31
CA SER A 156 -19.95 21.29 -32.52
C SER A 156 -18.70 21.59 -33.38
N GLU A 157 -17.50 21.33 -32.87
CA GLU A 157 -16.23 21.58 -33.59
C GLU A 157 -15.72 20.35 -34.36
N PHE A 158 -16.41 19.22 -34.28
CA PHE A 158 -16.06 18.01 -35.02
C PHE A 158 -16.66 18.03 -36.44
N LEU A 159 -15.78 17.84 -37.43
CA LEU A 159 -16.08 17.91 -38.86
C LEU A 159 -17.38 17.14 -39.23
N PRO A 160 -18.39 17.79 -39.84
CA PRO A 160 -19.61 17.13 -40.26
C PRO A 160 -19.30 16.11 -41.37
N GLY A 161 -19.57 14.82 -41.11
CA GLY A 161 -19.50 13.76 -42.11
C GLY A 161 -18.61 12.55 -41.80
N GLN A 162 -17.96 12.47 -40.63
CA GLN A 162 -17.21 11.27 -40.27
C GLN A 162 -18.13 10.18 -39.71
N SER A 163 -18.39 9.15 -40.52
CA SER A 163 -18.91 7.85 -40.05
C SER A 163 -17.77 7.07 -39.40
N GLY A 164 -17.81 6.85 -38.10
CA GLY A 164 -16.76 6.15 -37.35
C GLY A 164 -17.21 5.79 -35.94
N PHE A 165 -16.43 4.95 -35.27
CA PHE A 165 -16.63 4.61 -33.85
C PHE A 165 -16.36 5.84 -32.98
N ARG A 166 -17.35 6.23 -32.17
CA ARG A 166 -17.29 7.38 -31.26
C ARG A 166 -17.46 6.90 -29.84
N PHE A 167 -16.45 7.17 -29.01
CA PHE A 167 -16.46 6.74 -27.61
C PHE A 167 -17.54 7.47 -26.82
N GLU A 168 -17.79 8.72 -27.19
CA GLU A 168 -18.70 9.65 -26.52
C GLU A 168 -20.14 9.14 -26.63
N GLU A 169 -20.58 8.72 -27.82
CA GLU A 169 -21.95 8.24 -28.03
C GLU A 169 -22.25 7.00 -27.18
N VAL A 170 -21.32 6.03 -27.14
CA VAL A 170 -21.48 4.80 -26.34
C VAL A 170 -21.36 5.09 -24.83
N ALA A 171 -20.47 6.02 -24.45
CA ALA A 171 -20.32 6.42 -23.06
C ALA A 171 -21.54 7.22 -22.56
N GLU A 172 -22.15 8.02 -23.43
CA GLU A 172 -23.34 8.80 -23.10
C GLU A 172 -24.55 7.89 -22.89
N GLU A 173 -24.73 6.84 -23.70
CA GLU A 173 -25.75 5.81 -23.43
C GLU A 173 -25.57 5.17 -22.05
N MET A 174 -24.33 4.83 -21.67
CA MET A 174 -24.01 4.29 -20.35
C MET A 174 -24.29 5.31 -19.23
N TYR A 175 -23.95 6.59 -19.45
CA TYR A 175 -24.18 7.67 -18.49
C TYR A 175 -25.67 7.94 -18.27
N GLN A 176 -26.45 8.00 -19.34
CA GLN A 176 -27.90 8.18 -19.25
C GLN A 176 -28.57 7.00 -18.54
N ALA A 177 -28.16 5.77 -18.86
CA ALA A 177 -28.65 4.57 -18.18
C ALA A 177 -28.40 4.62 -16.66
N ALA A 178 -27.20 5.08 -16.25
CA ALA A 178 -26.88 5.27 -14.84
C ALA A 178 -27.70 6.38 -14.19
N GLY A 179 -27.99 7.48 -14.90
CA GLY A 179 -28.79 8.61 -14.40
C GLY A 179 -30.26 8.26 -14.16
N SER A 180 -30.81 7.30 -14.90
CA SER A 180 -32.18 6.80 -14.74
C SER A 180 -32.28 5.51 -13.91
N TYR A 181 -31.17 5.03 -13.35
CA TYR A 181 -31.16 3.76 -12.63
C TYR A 181 -31.79 3.91 -11.23
N ASP A 182 -32.90 3.20 -11.01
CA ASP A 182 -33.65 3.18 -9.75
C ASP A 182 -33.84 1.72 -9.29
N PRO A 183 -32.88 1.15 -8.53
CA PRO A 183 -32.92 -0.26 -8.15
C PRO A 183 -34.02 -0.56 -7.12
N GLU A 184 -34.76 -1.64 -7.31
CA GLU A 184 -35.84 -2.05 -6.40
C GLU A 184 -35.32 -2.66 -5.09
N GLY A 185 -34.07 -3.13 -5.07
CA GLY A 185 -33.46 -3.69 -3.86
C GLY A 185 -32.00 -4.14 -3.98
N CYS A 186 -31.42 -4.52 -2.84
CA CYS A 186 -29.99 -4.86 -2.72
C CYS A 186 -29.52 -6.00 -3.63
N MET A 187 -30.40 -6.94 -4.00
CA MET A 187 -30.07 -8.05 -4.89
C MET A 187 -29.92 -7.62 -6.36
N GLU A 188 -30.66 -6.61 -6.79
CA GLU A 188 -30.51 -6.03 -8.12
C GLU A 188 -29.15 -5.32 -8.22
N ILE A 189 -28.79 -4.56 -7.20
CA ILE A 189 -27.48 -3.91 -7.09
C ILE A 189 -26.35 -4.96 -7.06
N LEU A 190 -26.52 -6.06 -6.33
CA LEU A 190 -25.55 -7.16 -6.33
C LEU A 190 -25.35 -7.73 -7.75
N SER A 191 -26.43 -7.91 -8.51
CA SER A 191 -26.34 -8.41 -9.89
C SER A 191 -25.56 -7.47 -10.81
N MET A 192 -25.74 -6.15 -10.64
CA MET A 192 -24.97 -5.13 -11.35
C MET A 192 -23.49 -5.17 -10.96
N VAL A 193 -23.19 -5.24 -9.67
CA VAL A 193 -21.80 -5.30 -9.16
C VAL A 193 -21.07 -6.55 -9.64
N ILE A 194 -21.76 -7.68 -9.79
CA ILE A 194 -21.19 -8.91 -10.38
C ILE A 194 -20.83 -8.72 -11.86
N GLY A 195 -21.61 -7.92 -12.60
CA GLY A 195 -21.37 -7.65 -14.03
C GLY A 195 -20.28 -6.61 -14.29
N LEU A 196 -19.93 -5.78 -13.29
CA LEU A 196 -19.02 -4.65 -13.47
C LEU A 196 -17.61 -5.03 -13.94
N PRO A 197 -16.93 -6.06 -13.39
CA PRO A 197 -15.61 -6.45 -13.89
C PRO A 197 -15.64 -6.87 -15.37
N TRP A 198 -16.71 -7.55 -15.79
CA TRP A 198 -16.89 -7.94 -17.19
C TRP A 198 -17.10 -6.74 -18.10
N ALA A 199 -17.91 -5.77 -17.68
CA ALA A 199 -18.13 -4.53 -18.44
C ALA A 199 -16.83 -3.72 -18.60
N LEU A 200 -16.06 -3.55 -17.52
CA LEU A 200 -14.77 -2.85 -17.57
C LEU A 200 -13.74 -3.60 -18.43
N MET A 201 -13.73 -4.93 -18.37
CA MET A 201 -12.89 -5.76 -19.24
C MET A 201 -13.27 -5.59 -20.72
N ALA A 202 -14.57 -5.52 -21.04
CA ALA A 202 -15.03 -5.27 -22.40
C ALA A 202 -14.53 -3.92 -22.91
N VAL A 203 -14.61 -2.86 -22.09
CA VAL A 203 -14.05 -1.55 -22.42
C VAL A 203 -12.53 -1.61 -22.59
N ALA A 204 -11.80 -2.26 -21.68
CA ALA A 204 -10.35 -2.43 -21.79
C ALA A 204 -9.96 -3.11 -23.12
N ASN A 205 -10.66 -4.17 -23.51
CA ASN A 205 -10.41 -4.88 -24.76
C ASN A 205 -10.62 -4.00 -26.01
N THR A 206 -11.46 -2.97 -25.95
CA THR A 206 -11.57 -2.00 -27.06
C THR A 206 -10.26 -1.22 -27.27
N PHE A 207 -9.60 -0.78 -26.19
CA PHE A 207 -8.33 -0.07 -26.24
C PHE A 207 -7.18 -0.99 -26.66
N GLN A 208 -7.21 -2.25 -26.22
CA GLN A 208 -6.29 -3.26 -26.75
C GLN A 208 -6.45 -3.42 -28.26
N LYS A 209 -7.70 -3.51 -28.75
CA LYS A 209 -7.96 -3.65 -30.18
C LYS A 209 -7.52 -2.43 -30.98
N LEU A 210 -7.68 -1.23 -30.42
CA LEU A 210 -7.21 0.00 -31.06
C LEU A 210 -5.69 0.09 -31.07
N ALA A 211 -5.00 -0.35 -30.02
CA ALA A 211 -3.54 -0.43 -29.98
C ALA A 211 -2.99 -1.41 -31.03
N GLU A 212 -3.60 -2.60 -31.15
CA GLU A 212 -3.22 -3.58 -32.18
C GLU A 212 -3.36 -3.03 -33.61
N ARG A 213 -4.43 -2.26 -33.84
CA ARG A 213 -4.72 -1.68 -35.16
C ARG A 213 -3.93 -0.40 -35.41
N SER A 214 -3.54 0.35 -34.38
CA SER A 214 -2.74 1.58 -34.56
C SER A 214 -1.35 1.32 -35.10
N ASP A 215 -0.76 0.16 -34.82
CA ASP A 215 0.58 -0.20 -35.31
C ASP A 215 0.61 -0.55 -36.82
N SER A 216 -0.54 -0.81 -37.45
CA SER A 216 -0.61 -1.34 -38.82
C SER A 216 -1.60 -0.65 -39.75
N GLU A 217 -2.73 -0.16 -39.23
CA GLU A 217 -3.87 0.32 -40.03
C GLU A 217 -4.14 1.82 -39.89
N PHE A 218 -3.68 2.47 -38.81
CA PHE A 218 -3.94 3.90 -38.59
C PHE A 218 -2.70 4.76 -38.84
N PRO A 219 -2.85 5.94 -39.48
CA PRO A 219 -1.75 6.89 -39.68
C PRO A 219 -1.49 7.68 -38.38
N LEU A 220 -1.06 7.00 -37.33
CA LEU A 220 -0.80 7.59 -36.02
C LEU A 220 0.70 7.62 -35.72
N GLU A 221 1.13 8.68 -35.05
CA GLU A 221 2.47 8.75 -34.47
C GLU A 221 2.59 7.75 -33.32
N LYS A 222 3.79 7.17 -33.18
CA LYS A 222 4.06 6.08 -32.24
C LYS A 222 3.65 6.42 -30.79
N GLU A 223 3.84 7.67 -30.38
CA GLU A 223 3.50 8.16 -29.04
C GLU A 223 1.99 8.06 -28.75
N VAL A 224 1.14 8.26 -29.76
CA VAL A 224 -0.32 8.15 -29.63
C VAL A 224 -0.75 6.68 -29.56
N ALA A 225 -0.11 5.81 -30.35
CA ALA A 225 -0.32 4.36 -30.29
C ALA A 225 0.07 3.76 -28.93
N GLU A 226 1.21 4.18 -28.37
CA GLU A 226 1.64 3.82 -27.01
C GLU A 226 0.63 4.31 -25.94
N GLY A 227 -0.05 5.45 -26.20
CA GLY A 227 -1.14 5.97 -25.37
C GLY A 227 -2.30 4.99 -25.18
N PHE A 228 -2.76 4.31 -26.25
CA PHE A 228 -3.83 3.31 -26.15
C PHE A 228 -3.43 2.12 -25.26
N THR A 229 -2.17 1.70 -25.34
CA THR A 229 -1.63 0.65 -24.45
C THR A 229 -1.61 1.12 -22.99
N GLY A 230 -1.26 2.38 -22.74
CA GLY A 230 -1.32 2.98 -21.40
C GLY A 230 -2.73 3.00 -20.81
N VAL A 231 -3.75 3.36 -21.61
CA VAL A 231 -5.15 3.35 -21.18
C VAL A 231 -5.65 1.93 -20.90
N PHE A 232 -5.31 0.96 -21.75
CA PHE A 232 -5.61 -0.45 -21.49
C PHE A 232 -5.06 -0.92 -20.14
N GLN A 233 -3.79 -0.64 -19.85
CA GLN A 233 -3.16 -1.02 -18.58
C GLN A 233 -3.82 -0.34 -17.37
N ALA A 234 -4.27 0.91 -17.51
CA ALA A 234 -5.01 1.59 -16.45
C ALA A 234 -6.39 0.95 -16.22
N LEU A 235 -7.11 0.59 -17.28
CA LEU A 235 -8.40 -0.09 -17.18
C LEU A 235 -8.27 -1.50 -16.58
N MET A 236 -7.19 -2.23 -16.88
CA MET A 236 -6.95 -3.53 -16.24
C MET A 236 -6.79 -3.43 -14.72
N LYS A 237 -6.19 -2.34 -14.20
CA LYS A 237 -6.15 -2.08 -12.74
C LYS A 237 -7.55 -1.79 -12.18
N ALA A 238 -8.39 -1.08 -12.92
CA ALA A 238 -9.77 -0.85 -12.52
C ALA A 238 -10.60 -2.14 -12.51
N VAL A 239 -10.32 -3.08 -13.42
CA VAL A 239 -10.93 -4.43 -13.41
C VAL A 239 -10.52 -5.18 -12.13
N GLU A 240 -9.23 -5.18 -11.77
CA GLU A 240 -8.75 -5.82 -10.54
C GLU A 240 -9.45 -5.23 -9.29
N GLU A 241 -9.65 -3.92 -9.24
CA GLU A 241 -10.38 -3.27 -8.14
C GLU A 241 -11.87 -3.64 -8.14
N ALA A 242 -12.50 -3.74 -9.31
CA ALA A 242 -13.89 -4.14 -9.45
C ALA A 242 -14.14 -5.59 -9.01
N GLU A 243 -13.18 -6.50 -9.22
CA GLU A 243 -13.27 -7.90 -8.75
C GLU A 243 -13.40 -8.01 -7.23
N GLU A 244 -12.79 -7.07 -6.49
CA GLU A 244 -12.86 -7.01 -5.01
C GLU A 244 -14.20 -6.44 -4.49
N LEU A 245 -15.02 -5.83 -5.34
CA LEU A 245 -16.31 -5.28 -4.94
C LEU A 245 -17.32 -6.38 -4.59
N VAL A 246 -17.34 -7.49 -5.33
CA VAL A 246 -18.27 -8.62 -5.07
C VAL A 246 -18.05 -9.26 -3.68
N PRO A 247 -16.83 -9.69 -3.29
CA PRO A 247 -16.60 -10.23 -1.95
C PRO A 247 -16.83 -9.17 -0.87
N THR A 248 -16.51 -7.91 -1.13
CA THR A 248 -16.79 -6.80 -0.21
C THR A 248 -18.29 -6.60 0.01
N PHE A 249 -19.08 -6.58 -1.06
CA PHE A 249 -20.52 -6.43 -1.02
C PHE A 249 -21.16 -7.58 -0.23
N LYS A 250 -20.78 -8.83 -0.55
CA LYS A 250 -21.29 -10.01 0.17
C LYS A 250 -20.97 -9.99 1.66
N ARG A 251 -19.78 -9.52 2.04
CA ARG A 251 -19.37 -9.41 3.45
C ARG A 251 -20.12 -8.32 4.20
N VAL A 252 -20.34 -7.17 3.58
CA VAL A 252 -21.01 -6.03 4.22
C VAL A 252 -22.53 -6.27 4.31
N HIS A 253 -23.11 -6.87 3.27
CA HIS A 253 -24.54 -7.14 3.16
C HIS A 253 -24.93 -8.57 3.52
N GLU A 254 -24.08 -9.31 4.25
CA GLU A 254 -24.32 -10.72 4.62
C GLU A 254 -25.70 -10.93 5.26
N GLN A 255 -26.12 -10.01 6.14
CA GLN A 255 -27.43 -10.09 6.81
C GLN A 255 -28.61 -9.83 5.88
N ASP A 256 -28.45 -8.93 4.92
CA ASP A 256 -29.52 -8.57 3.96
C ASP A 256 -29.65 -9.67 2.90
N ILE A 257 -28.51 -10.18 2.42
CA ILE A 257 -28.45 -11.32 1.50
C ILE A 257 -29.06 -12.56 2.16
N ALA A 258 -28.71 -12.87 3.42
CA ALA A 258 -29.26 -14.02 4.13
C ALA A 258 -30.80 -13.95 4.30
N ARG A 259 -31.36 -12.73 4.45
CA ARG A 259 -32.82 -12.53 4.51
C ARG A 259 -33.51 -12.75 3.15
N HIS A 260 -32.83 -12.43 2.06
CA HIS A 260 -33.32 -12.67 0.70
C HIS A 260 -33.13 -14.12 0.23
N GLU A 261 -32.06 -14.80 0.65
CA GLU A 261 -31.74 -16.18 0.27
C GLU A 261 -32.45 -17.23 1.15
N ASP A 262 -32.68 -16.94 2.44
CA ASP A 262 -33.39 -17.82 3.39
C ASP A 262 -34.39 -17.03 4.27
N PRO A 263 -35.53 -16.59 3.69
CA PRO A 263 -36.51 -15.78 4.40
C PRO A 263 -37.21 -16.61 5.49
N ARG A 264 -37.13 -16.15 6.75
CA ARG A 264 -37.55 -16.94 7.93
C ARG A 264 -39.03 -17.31 7.93
N ASN A 265 -39.88 -16.45 7.35
CA ASN A 265 -41.34 -16.59 7.31
C ASN A 265 -41.92 -16.41 5.89
N GLY A 266 -41.08 -16.58 4.86
CA GLY A 266 -41.44 -16.32 3.46
C GLY A 266 -41.33 -14.84 3.05
N PRO A 267 -41.31 -14.56 1.74
CA PRO A 267 -40.92 -13.26 1.18
C PRO A 267 -41.90 -12.11 1.48
N GLU A 268 -43.18 -12.40 1.74
CA GLU A 268 -44.18 -11.37 2.06
C GLU A 268 -44.13 -10.92 3.54
N ALA A 269 -43.65 -11.78 4.45
CA ALA A 269 -43.62 -11.50 5.89
C ALA A 269 -42.48 -10.56 6.31
N GLU A 270 -41.42 -10.44 5.48
CA GLU A 270 -40.28 -9.55 5.77
C GLU A 270 -40.50 -8.11 5.29
N LYS A 271 -41.44 -7.85 4.35
CA LYS A 271 -41.82 -6.47 3.92
C LYS A 271 -42.41 -5.59 5.04
N GLY A 272 -42.88 -6.20 6.13
CA GLY A 272 -43.44 -5.48 7.29
C GLY A 272 -42.39 -4.98 8.30
N TRP A 273 -41.13 -5.39 8.15
CA TRP A 273 -39.99 -4.84 8.89
C TRP A 273 -39.33 -3.83 7.97
N ASN A 274 -39.53 -2.54 8.23
CA ASN A 274 -39.10 -1.39 7.41
C ASN A 274 -37.99 -1.71 6.40
N VAL A 275 -38.43 -1.89 5.15
CA VAL A 275 -37.63 -1.75 3.93
C VAL A 275 -37.18 -0.30 3.82
#